data_AF-A0A6J1LCL7-F1
#
_entry.id   AF-A0A6J1LCL7-F1
#
_cell.length_a   1.000
_cell.length_b   1.000
_cell.length_c   1.000
_cell.angle_alpha   90.00
_cell.angle_beta   90.00
_cell.angle_gamma   90.00
#
_symmetry.space_group_name_H-M   'P 1'
#
loop_
_entity.id
_entity.type
_entity.pdbx_description
1 polymer ?
#
loop_
_entity_poly.entity_id
_entity_poly.type
_entity_poly.pdbx_seq_one_letter_code
_entity_poly.pdbx_strand_id
1 'polypeptide(L)'
;MYEDEETGYQGNEDEKDNKVSPKQKQKKSRRPTNVQTANDLSAKSTASFFSLCITGQIVSATFPLGPDKDFIFCRYELVAGPDWQLASGPQYGITQMSTNKSGHFNDKIVFNMPIEVTYKSTSPFGWPQILVSVFGQNGNGNESLMGYAHVYMPIFGSRQQNEQISSLSQAPILRPRSPNMLGDITSWLLRRQPELKNPKILLDGAQSKGLSMESYGTLEFQLHAVMRGARKLGYNWHA
;
A
#
# COMPACT_ATOMS: atom_id res chain seq x y z
N MET A 1 -112.86 48.67 -10.81
CA MET A 1 -112.00 48.13 -9.74
C MET A 1 -110.59 48.54 -10.12
N TYR A 2 -110.20 49.74 -9.65
CA TYR A 2 -108.87 50.40 -9.55
C TYR A 2 -107.80 50.08 -10.61
N GLU A 3 -107.59 50.97 -11.61
CA GLU A 3 -106.64 52.14 -11.70
C GLU A 3 -105.29 51.68 -12.34
N ASP A 4 -105.00 52.07 -13.61
CA ASP A 4 -104.24 53.26 -14.10
C ASP A 4 -102.72 53.15 -13.81
N GLU A 5 -101.73 53.57 -14.60
CA GLU A 5 -101.51 54.03 -15.98
C GLU A 5 -99.96 54.13 -16.16
N GLU A 6 -99.47 54.06 -17.41
CA GLU A 6 -98.29 54.78 -18.00
C GLU A 6 -96.85 54.61 -17.42
N THR A 7 -95.72 54.77 -18.13
CA THR A 7 -95.32 55.24 -19.47
C THR A 7 -93.82 54.86 -19.71
N GLY A 8 -93.34 54.93 -20.97
CA GLY A 8 -91.91 55.21 -21.24
C GLY A 8 -91.29 54.56 -22.47
N TYR A 9 -91.09 55.33 -23.55
CA TYR A 9 -90.51 54.98 -24.85
C TYR A 9 -88.96 55.06 -24.92
N GLN A 10 -88.40 54.30 -25.88
CA GLN A 10 -87.25 54.57 -26.80
C GLN A 10 -85.80 54.81 -26.30
N GLY A 11 -84.85 54.27 -27.08
CA GLY A 11 -83.49 54.81 -27.22
C GLY A 11 -82.43 53.80 -27.72
N ASN A 12 -81.91 54.03 -28.93
CA ASN A 12 -80.80 53.33 -29.59
C ASN A 12 -79.41 53.81 -29.09
N GLU A 13 -78.35 53.30 -29.75
CA GLU A 13 -76.98 53.88 -29.88
C GLU A 13 -76.06 53.63 -28.66
N ASP A 14 -74.75 53.46 -28.73
CA ASP A 14 -73.72 53.43 -29.78
C ASP A 14 -72.44 52.88 -29.08
N GLU A 15 -71.62 52.07 -29.76
CA GLU A 15 -70.27 52.42 -30.24
C GLU A 15 -69.10 52.42 -29.21
N LYS A 16 -68.14 51.50 -29.48
CA LYS A 16 -66.66 51.47 -29.27
C LYS A 16 -66.04 51.99 -27.95
N ASP A 17 -65.13 51.18 -27.35
CA ASP A 17 -63.68 51.36 -27.57
C ASP A 17 -62.78 50.20 -27.08
N ASN A 18 -61.57 50.18 -27.63
CA ASN A 18 -60.49 49.18 -27.63
C ASN A 18 -59.85 48.77 -26.28
N LYS A 19 -59.32 47.53 -26.19
CA LYS A 19 -57.86 47.25 -26.14
C LYS A 19 -57.44 45.75 -26.04
N VAL A 20 -56.46 45.41 -26.91
CA VAL A 20 -55.26 44.55 -26.70
C VAL A 20 -55.36 43.01 -26.90
N SER A 21 -54.82 42.52 -28.03
CA SER A 21 -53.58 41.71 -28.11
C SER A 21 -53.32 41.13 -29.51
N PRO A 22 -52.13 41.31 -30.12
CA PRO A 22 -51.79 40.78 -31.45
C PRO A 22 -51.05 39.42 -31.37
N LYS A 23 -51.35 38.50 -32.31
CA LYS A 23 -50.51 37.33 -32.61
C LYS A 23 -49.87 37.49 -33.99
N GLN A 24 -48.57 37.82 -33.99
CA GLN A 24 -47.69 37.82 -35.17
C GLN A 24 -47.02 36.45 -35.38
N LYS A 25 -46.76 36.16 -36.66
CA LYS A 25 -46.00 35.03 -37.22
C LYS A 25 -44.52 35.03 -36.78
N GLN A 26 -43.89 33.85 -36.68
CA GLN A 26 -42.67 33.41 -37.42
C GLN A 26 -41.82 32.33 -36.70
N LYS A 27 -41.22 31.46 -37.53
CA LYS A 27 -39.99 30.63 -37.37
C LYS A 27 -39.82 29.77 -36.11
N LYS A 28 -39.93 28.44 -36.26
CA LYS A 28 -39.35 27.48 -35.31
C LYS A 28 -38.04 26.88 -35.82
N SER A 29 -37.00 27.26 -35.09
CA SER A 29 -35.62 26.80 -35.08
C SER A 29 -35.48 25.28 -34.92
N ARG A 30 -34.52 24.71 -35.66
CA ARG A 30 -34.03 23.34 -35.51
C ARG A 30 -33.44 23.15 -34.11
N ARG A 31 -33.98 22.20 -33.35
CA ARG A 31 -33.39 21.74 -32.07
C ARG A 31 -32.09 20.99 -32.36
N PRO A 32 -30.97 21.28 -31.69
CA PRO A 32 -29.89 20.32 -31.60
C PRO A 32 -30.30 19.23 -30.60
N THR A 33 -30.38 18.00 -31.09
CA THR A 33 -30.43 16.78 -30.28
C THR A 33 -29.15 16.72 -29.44
N ASN A 34 -29.29 16.98 -28.14
CA ASN A 34 -28.22 16.83 -27.17
C ASN A 34 -28.00 15.33 -26.93
N VAL A 35 -27.14 14.70 -27.74
CA VAL A 35 -26.62 13.37 -27.47
C VAL A 35 -25.69 13.52 -26.28
N GLN A 36 -26.22 13.22 -25.08
CA GLN A 36 -25.42 13.08 -23.87
C GLN A 36 -24.47 11.90 -24.08
N THR A 37 -23.29 12.20 -24.61
CA THR A 37 -22.16 11.30 -24.65
C THR A 37 -21.82 10.96 -23.21
N ALA A 38 -21.84 9.68 -22.87
CA ALA A 38 -21.50 9.14 -21.55
C ALA A 38 -20.00 9.28 -21.22
N ASN A 39 -19.48 10.50 -21.25
CA ASN A 39 -18.07 10.83 -21.00
C ASN A 39 -17.86 11.97 -19.98
N ASP A 40 -18.93 12.52 -19.38
CA ASP A 40 -18.82 13.66 -18.45
C ASP A 40 -18.91 13.28 -16.96
N LEU A 41 -18.43 12.09 -16.61
CA LEU A 41 -18.05 11.72 -15.24
C LEU A 41 -16.53 11.78 -15.03
N SER A 42 -15.80 12.44 -15.94
CA SER A 42 -14.51 13.05 -15.62
C SER A 42 -14.75 14.28 -14.73
N ALA A 43 -15.29 14.06 -13.53
CA ALA A 43 -14.87 14.89 -12.41
C ALA A 43 -13.34 14.81 -12.44
N LYS A 44 -12.68 15.94 -12.72
CA LYS A 44 -11.23 16.14 -12.65
C LYS A 44 -10.78 15.86 -11.20
N SER A 45 -10.80 14.60 -10.81
CA SER A 45 -10.03 14.07 -9.72
C SER A 45 -8.62 14.00 -10.26
N THR A 46 -7.95 15.16 -10.27
CA THR A 46 -6.50 15.23 -10.15
C THR A 46 -6.19 14.46 -8.88
N ALA A 47 -5.93 13.16 -8.98
CA ALA A 47 -5.53 12.40 -7.82
C ALA A 47 -4.20 13.01 -7.38
N SER A 48 -4.19 13.64 -6.21
CA SER A 48 -2.99 14.26 -5.64
C SER A 48 -1.95 13.21 -5.24
N PHE A 49 -2.37 11.97 -5.05
CA PHE A 49 -1.53 10.84 -4.68
C PHE A 49 -1.96 9.56 -5.41
N PHE A 50 -1.05 8.61 -5.51
CA PHE A 50 -1.35 7.21 -5.77
C PHE A 50 -1.32 6.42 -4.47
N SER A 51 -2.02 5.30 -4.44
CA SER A 51 -2.05 4.38 -3.29
C SER A 51 -1.41 3.05 -3.67
N LEU A 52 -0.64 2.48 -2.76
CA LEU A 52 -0.01 1.17 -2.87
C LEU A 52 -0.54 0.30 -1.74
N CYS A 53 -1.35 -0.70 -2.06
CA CYS A 53 -1.78 -1.72 -1.12
C CYS A 53 -0.86 -2.93 -1.27
N ILE A 54 -0.29 -3.40 -0.17
CA ILE A 54 0.56 -4.58 -0.12
C ILE A 54 -0.10 -5.60 0.81
N THR A 55 -0.21 -6.83 0.32
CA THR A 55 -0.77 -7.97 1.04
C THR A 55 0.16 -9.16 0.88
N GLY A 56 0.35 -9.95 1.93
CA GLY A 56 1.26 -11.09 1.86
C GLY A 56 1.61 -11.65 3.22
N GLN A 57 2.77 -12.29 3.30
CA GLN A 57 3.26 -12.88 4.54
C GLN A 57 4.78 -13.06 4.56
N ILE A 58 5.34 -13.06 5.77
CA ILE A 58 6.66 -13.64 6.05
C ILE A 58 6.44 -15.13 6.23
N VAL A 59 6.85 -15.93 5.24
CA VAL A 59 6.51 -17.36 5.14
C VAL A 59 7.36 -18.17 6.10
N SER A 60 8.68 -18.15 5.91
CA SER A 60 9.59 -19.02 6.66
C SER A 60 11.02 -18.48 6.70
N ALA A 61 11.84 -19.03 7.60
CA ALA A 61 13.30 -18.92 7.56
C ALA A 61 13.92 -20.30 7.32
N THR A 62 15.03 -20.33 6.57
CA THR A 62 15.85 -21.52 6.37
C THR A 62 17.29 -21.23 6.73
N PHE A 63 17.93 -22.16 7.44
CA PHE A 63 19.33 -22.08 7.83
C PHE A 63 20.05 -23.30 7.26
N PRO A 64 20.96 -23.13 6.26
CA PRO A 64 21.59 -24.26 5.57
C PRO A 64 22.36 -25.22 6.48
N LEU A 65 22.93 -24.71 7.57
CA LEU A 65 23.67 -25.49 8.58
C LEU A 65 22.84 -25.74 9.85
N GLY A 66 21.54 -25.42 9.80
CA GLY A 66 20.65 -25.39 10.96
C GLY A 66 20.84 -24.16 11.84
N PRO A 67 19.82 -23.78 12.61
CA PRO A 67 19.91 -22.62 13.50
C PRO A 67 20.72 -22.94 14.75
N ASP A 68 21.53 -21.97 15.20
CA ASP A 68 22.29 -22.05 16.46
C ASP A 68 21.37 -21.91 17.70
N LYS A 69 20.05 -21.80 17.47
CA LYS A 69 19.03 -21.37 18.44
C LYS A 69 17.83 -22.29 18.38
N ASP A 70 17.23 -22.50 19.55
CA ASP A 70 16.15 -23.47 19.72
C ASP A 70 14.84 -23.01 19.12
N PHE A 71 14.54 -21.74 19.35
CA PHE A 71 13.35 -21.07 18.87
C PHE A 71 13.75 -19.80 18.16
N ILE A 72 13.00 -19.43 17.13
CA ILE A 72 13.27 -18.26 16.29
C ILE A 72 11.99 -17.46 16.16
N PHE A 73 12.12 -16.15 16.15
CA PHE A 73 11.05 -15.23 15.80
C PHE A 73 11.66 -14.01 15.10
N CYS A 74 10.84 -13.22 14.43
CA CYS A 74 11.27 -12.03 13.73
C CYS A 74 10.54 -10.80 14.26
N ARG A 75 11.24 -9.67 14.29
CA ARG A 75 10.65 -8.34 14.45
C ARG A 75 10.79 -7.63 13.12
N TYR A 76 9.70 -7.17 12.53
CA TYR A 76 9.73 -6.46 11.26
C TYR A 76 9.32 -4.99 11.45
N GLU A 77 9.88 -4.15 10.61
CA GLU A 77 9.56 -2.73 10.49
C GLU A 77 9.40 -2.38 9.01
N LEU A 78 8.34 -1.66 8.68
CA LEU A 78 8.12 -1.10 7.37
C LEU A 78 8.76 0.28 7.29
N VAL A 79 9.67 0.44 6.34
CA VAL A 79 10.43 1.67 6.13
C VAL A 79 10.19 2.17 4.72
N ALA A 80 9.91 3.47 4.59
CA ALA A 80 9.68 4.11 3.30
C ALA A 80 10.26 5.52 3.31
N GLY A 81 10.40 6.11 2.13
CA GLY A 81 10.88 7.48 1.93
C GLY A 81 9.92 8.53 2.49
N PRO A 82 10.36 9.80 2.54
CA PRO A 82 9.64 10.88 3.22
C PRO A 82 8.29 11.23 2.61
N ASP A 83 8.09 10.98 1.31
CA ASP A 83 6.81 11.23 0.63
C ASP A 83 5.77 10.12 0.84
N TRP A 84 6.21 8.94 1.33
CA TRP A 84 5.33 7.82 1.58
C TRP A 84 4.63 7.96 2.93
N GLN A 85 3.31 8.05 2.90
CA GLN A 85 2.47 8.08 4.08
C GLN A 85 1.79 6.72 4.29
N LEU A 86 2.00 6.12 5.47
CA LEU A 86 1.28 4.93 5.89
C LEU A 86 -0.20 5.28 6.13
N ALA A 87 -1.09 4.76 5.28
CA ALA A 87 -2.51 5.04 5.32
C ALA A 87 -3.31 3.98 6.09
N SER A 88 -2.83 2.73 6.10
CA SER A 88 -3.45 1.62 6.83
C SER A 88 -2.42 0.51 7.11
N GLY A 89 -2.67 -0.27 8.15
CA GLY A 89 -1.84 -1.42 8.56
C GLY A 89 -0.75 -1.07 9.57
N PRO A 90 -0.17 -2.08 10.22
CA PRO A 90 0.87 -1.88 11.22
C PRO A 90 2.22 -1.55 10.57
N GLN A 91 2.91 -0.53 11.09
CA GLN A 91 4.28 -0.22 10.67
C GLN A 91 5.30 -1.22 11.20
N TYR A 92 5.04 -1.80 12.37
CA TYR A 92 5.92 -2.75 13.05
C TYR A 92 5.14 -3.98 13.47
N GLY A 93 5.83 -5.10 13.61
CA GLY A 93 5.21 -6.32 14.15
C GLY A 93 6.24 -7.36 14.57
N ILE A 94 5.74 -8.38 15.26
CA ILE A 94 6.54 -9.48 15.81
C ILE A 94 5.86 -10.78 15.43
N THR A 95 6.63 -11.76 14.97
CA THR A 95 6.13 -13.08 14.60
C THR A 95 5.89 -13.95 15.82
N GLN A 96 5.16 -15.06 15.66
CA GLN A 96 5.25 -16.10 16.68
C GLN A 96 6.66 -16.69 16.76
N MET A 97 6.92 -17.32 17.90
CA MET A 97 8.12 -18.10 18.13
C MET A 97 7.96 -19.50 17.54
N SER A 98 8.88 -19.88 16.66
CA SER A 98 8.80 -21.09 15.83
C SER A 98 10.10 -21.89 15.91
N THR A 99 10.04 -23.20 15.67
CA THR A 99 11.20 -24.10 15.77
C THR A 99 11.08 -25.24 14.77
N ASN A 100 12.22 -25.75 14.30
CA ASN A 100 12.31 -26.97 13.49
C ASN A 100 12.95 -28.14 14.27
N LYS A 101 13.07 -28.04 15.61
CA LYS A 101 13.73 -29.04 16.46
C LYS A 101 13.24 -30.49 16.28
N SER A 102 11.97 -30.66 15.95
CA SER A 102 11.37 -31.99 15.74
C SER A 102 11.59 -32.55 14.33
N GLY A 103 12.15 -31.77 13.41
CA GLY A 103 12.40 -32.14 12.01
C GLY A 103 13.90 -32.27 11.70
N HIS A 104 14.23 -32.21 10.42
CA HIS A 104 15.62 -32.10 9.96
C HIS A 104 16.20 -30.74 10.29
N PHE A 105 17.51 -30.68 10.52
CA PHE A 105 18.21 -29.47 10.96
C PHE A 105 18.04 -28.29 9.98
N ASN A 106 17.87 -28.57 8.69
CA ASN A 106 17.70 -27.59 7.62
C ASN A 106 16.22 -27.37 7.22
N ASP A 107 15.27 -27.97 7.94
CA ASP A 107 13.85 -27.77 7.65
C ASP A 107 13.46 -26.30 7.84
N LYS A 108 12.52 -25.85 7.01
CA LYS A 108 11.98 -24.49 7.07
C LYS A 108 11.32 -24.24 8.43
N ILE A 109 11.68 -23.13 9.06
CA ILE A 109 11.01 -22.62 10.26
C ILE A 109 9.90 -21.69 9.80
N VAL A 110 8.66 -22.16 9.92
CA VAL A 110 7.47 -21.50 9.35
C VAL A 110 6.89 -20.47 10.31
N PHE A 111 6.68 -19.25 9.81
CA PHE A 111 6.02 -18.17 10.54
C PHE A 111 4.62 -17.87 9.98
N ASN A 112 4.44 -17.86 8.66
CA ASN A 112 3.18 -17.46 8.00
C ASN A 112 2.58 -16.17 8.57
N MET A 113 3.44 -15.17 8.82
CA MET A 113 3.02 -13.95 9.50
C MET A 113 2.43 -12.97 8.49
N PRO A 114 1.15 -12.60 8.62
CA PRO A 114 0.47 -11.79 7.63
C PRO A 114 1.03 -10.36 7.61
N ILE A 115 1.17 -9.82 6.40
CA ILE A 115 1.55 -8.45 6.13
C ILE A 115 0.44 -7.83 5.30
N GLU A 116 -0.21 -6.82 5.85
CA GLU A 116 -1.24 -6.04 5.16
C GLU A 116 -1.07 -4.56 5.49
N VAL A 117 -0.78 -3.77 4.47
CA VAL A 117 -0.43 -2.36 4.62
C VAL A 117 -0.83 -1.59 3.37
N THR A 118 -1.31 -0.37 3.57
CA THR A 118 -1.59 0.57 2.48
C THR A 118 -0.78 1.84 2.67
N TYR A 119 -0.07 2.26 1.63
CA TYR A 119 0.59 3.55 1.55
C TYR A 119 -0.10 4.51 0.58
N LYS A 120 0.15 5.80 0.76
CA LYS A 120 -0.14 6.89 -0.18
C LYS A 120 1.14 7.66 -0.46
N SER A 121 1.31 8.11 -1.69
CA SER A 121 2.50 8.85 -2.11
C SER A 121 2.22 9.65 -3.39
N THR A 122 3.00 10.69 -3.63
CA THR A 122 3.03 11.50 -4.86
C THR A 122 4.21 11.13 -5.76
N SER A 123 5.25 10.48 -5.21
CA SER A 123 6.49 10.11 -5.87
C SER A 123 6.96 8.69 -5.52
N PRO A 124 7.37 7.86 -6.49
CA PRO A 124 7.91 6.52 -6.21
C PRO A 124 9.26 6.53 -5.47
N PHE A 125 9.90 7.70 -5.32
CA PHE A 125 11.20 7.81 -4.65
C PHE A 125 11.15 7.34 -3.19
N GLY A 126 12.16 6.58 -2.77
CA GLY A 126 12.19 5.96 -1.44
C GLY A 126 11.15 4.86 -1.29
N TRP A 127 11.07 3.97 -2.28
CA TRP A 127 10.10 2.88 -2.34
C TRP A 127 10.04 2.07 -1.03
N PRO A 128 8.85 1.66 -0.55
CA PRO A 128 8.72 0.95 0.72
C PRO A 128 9.50 -0.37 0.75
N GLN A 129 10.04 -0.68 1.92
CA GLN A 129 10.82 -1.87 2.22
C GLN A 129 10.36 -2.48 3.55
N ILE A 130 10.55 -3.79 3.68
CA ILE A 130 10.44 -4.49 4.96
C ILE A 130 11.86 -4.71 5.48
N LEU A 131 12.15 -4.21 6.67
CA LEU A 131 13.35 -4.53 7.43
C LEU A 131 12.97 -5.57 8.49
N VAL A 132 13.64 -6.70 8.51
CA VAL A 132 13.39 -7.81 9.42
C VAL A 132 14.62 -8.06 10.27
N SER A 133 14.44 -8.03 11.59
CA SER A 133 15.42 -8.45 12.58
C SER A 133 15.07 -9.85 13.06
N VAL A 134 15.95 -10.81 12.85
CA VAL A 134 15.76 -12.22 13.22
C VAL A 134 16.39 -12.47 14.58
N PHE A 135 15.60 -12.95 15.52
CA PHE A 135 16.04 -13.28 16.88
C PHE A 135 15.88 -14.77 17.13
N GLY A 136 16.80 -15.31 17.92
CA GLY A 136 16.73 -16.68 18.39
C GLY A 136 16.84 -16.74 19.90
N GLN A 137 16.07 -17.65 20.48
CA GLN A 137 16.00 -17.93 21.90
C GLN A 137 16.49 -19.35 22.18
N ASN A 138 17.31 -19.50 23.22
CA ASN A 138 17.71 -20.81 23.75
C ASN A 138 16.70 -21.31 24.78
N GLY A 139 16.70 -22.60 25.11
CA GLY A 139 15.82 -23.18 26.15
C GLY A 139 15.88 -22.51 27.53
N ASN A 140 16.92 -21.70 27.80
CA ASN A 140 17.05 -20.87 29.01
C ASN A 140 16.32 -19.50 28.91
N GLY A 141 15.60 -19.21 27.83
CA GLY A 141 14.84 -17.97 27.63
C GLY A 141 15.66 -16.77 27.13
N ASN A 142 16.98 -16.90 27.00
CA ASN A 142 17.85 -15.81 26.53
C ASN A 142 17.67 -15.58 25.03
N GLU A 143 17.16 -14.39 24.66
CA GLU A 143 17.05 -13.91 23.29
C GLU A 143 18.37 -13.33 22.79
N SER A 144 18.64 -13.52 21.50
CA SER A 144 19.88 -13.06 20.87
C SER A 144 19.66 -12.83 19.38
N LEU A 145 20.26 -11.77 18.84
CA LEU A 145 20.10 -11.38 17.43
C LEU A 145 20.86 -12.35 16.50
N MET A 146 20.14 -12.99 15.59
CA MET A 146 20.75 -13.88 14.59
C MET A 146 21.22 -13.15 13.34
N GLY A 147 20.53 -12.07 12.96
CA GLY A 147 20.86 -11.22 11.83
C GLY A 147 19.69 -10.34 11.36
N TYR A 148 19.91 -9.63 10.27
CA TYR A 148 18.93 -8.75 9.64
C TYR A 148 18.71 -9.16 8.19
N ALA A 149 17.49 -9.01 7.70
CA ALA A 149 17.18 -9.10 6.28
C ALA A 149 16.35 -7.89 5.88
N HIS A 150 16.38 -7.53 4.61
CA HIS A 150 15.43 -6.57 4.09
C HIS A 150 15.01 -6.93 2.67
N VAL A 151 13.81 -6.52 2.30
CA VAL A 151 13.26 -6.73 0.95
C VAL A 151 12.45 -5.52 0.53
N TYR A 152 12.55 -5.15 -0.74
CA TYR A 152 11.68 -4.13 -1.33
C TYR A 152 10.27 -4.68 -1.50
N MET A 153 9.27 -3.84 -1.26
CA MET A 153 7.90 -4.20 -1.58
C MET A 153 7.76 -4.41 -3.08
N PRO A 154 6.97 -5.40 -3.53
CA PRO A 154 6.81 -5.67 -4.96
C PRO A 154 6.21 -4.44 -5.64
N ILE A 155 6.74 -4.10 -6.82
CA ILE A 155 6.22 -2.98 -7.62
C ILE A 155 4.91 -3.41 -8.33
N PHE A 156 4.75 -4.72 -8.62
CA PHE A 156 3.55 -5.32 -9.22
C PHE A 156 3.28 -6.74 -8.72
N GLY A 157 2.01 -7.15 -8.72
CA GLY A 157 1.63 -8.57 -8.66
C GLY A 157 2.03 -9.28 -9.95
N SER A 158 2.72 -10.42 -9.82
CA SER A 158 3.17 -11.25 -10.94
C SER A 158 2.04 -11.54 -11.92
N ARG A 159 2.10 -10.97 -13.12
CA ARG A 159 1.26 -11.39 -14.25
C ARG A 159 2.13 -12.04 -15.31
N GLN A 160 2.75 -13.16 -14.93
CA GLN A 160 3.14 -14.18 -15.89
C GLN A 160 2.21 -15.37 -15.64
N GLN A 161 1.36 -15.67 -16.62
CA GLN A 161 0.29 -16.66 -16.52
C GLN A 161 0.80 -18.12 -16.39
N ASN A 162 2.12 -18.31 -16.34
CA ASN A 162 2.80 -19.61 -16.30
C ASN A 162 3.73 -19.81 -15.08
N GLU A 163 3.86 -18.84 -14.17
CA GLU A 163 4.74 -18.99 -12.99
C GLU A 163 3.95 -18.79 -11.70
N GLN A 164 3.31 -19.85 -11.21
CA GLN A 164 2.80 -19.86 -9.84
C GLN A 164 3.93 -19.86 -8.77
N ILE A 165 5.19 -19.86 -9.19
CA ILE A 165 6.38 -19.93 -8.34
C ILE A 165 6.98 -18.53 -8.05
N SER A 166 6.61 -17.50 -8.82
CA SER A 166 7.29 -16.19 -8.78
C SER A 166 6.74 -15.15 -7.79
N SER A 167 5.88 -15.53 -6.84
CA SER A 167 5.49 -14.65 -5.72
C SER A 167 6.36 -14.80 -4.47
N LEU A 168 7.27 -15.78 -4.45
CA LEU A 168 8.17 -16.05 -3.33
C LEU A 168 9.50 -15.30 -3.52
N SER A 169 9.67 -14.21 -2.78
CA SER A 169 10.92 -13.47 -2.71
C SER A 169 11.77 -14.00 -1.57
N GLN A 170 13.04 -14.30 -1.84
CA GLN A 170 14.00 -14.71 -0.81
C GLN A 170 14.95 -13.56 -0.49
N ALA A 171 15.18 -13.30 0.79
CA ALA A 171 16.16 -12.33 1.26
C ALA A 171 17.18 -13.02 2.19
N PRO A 172 18.49 -12.79 2.01
CA PRO A 172 19.49 -13.35 2.91
C PRO A 172 19.39 -12.71 4.30
N ILE A 173 19.54 -13.53 5.33
CA ILE A 173 19.74 -13.08 6.71
C ILE A 173 21.22 -12.75 6.87
N LEU A 174 21.51 -11.47 7.01
CA LEU A 174 22.84 -10.91 7.13
C LEU A 174 23.17 -10.65 8.60
N ARG A 175 24.19 -11.34 9.10
CA ARG A 175 24.73 -11.14 10.44
C ARG A 175 25.90 -10.15 10.37
N PRO A 176 25.93 -9.09 11.18
CA PRO A 176 27.08 -8.19 11.20
C PRO A 176 28.30 -8.94 11.73
N ARG A 177 29.41 -8.87 11.01
CA ARG A 177 30.70 -9.43 11.43
C ARG A 177 31.45 -8.38 12.24
N SER A 178 32.06 -8.78 13.35
CA SER A 178 32.92 -7.85 14.09
C SER A 178 34.16 -7.51 13.24
N PRO A 179 34.60 -6.24 13.20
CA PRO A 179 35.69 -5.83 12.33
C PRO A 179 37.07 -6.36 12.78
N ASN A 180 37.19 -6.84 14.02
CA ASN A 180 38.47 -7.22 14.61
C ASN A 180 38.38 -8.65 15.19
N MET A 181 39.39 -9.50 14.92
CA MET A 181 39.48 -10.87 15.47
C MET A 181 39.45 -10.90 17.02
N LEU A 182 39.96 -9.84 17.68
CA LEU A 182 39.86 -9.65 19.13
C LEU A 182 38.44 -9.28 19.59
N GLY A 183 37.66 -8.64 18.71
CA GLY A 183 36.23 -8.36 18.88
C GLY A 183 35.40 -9.66 18.90
N ASP A 184 35.77 -10.64 18.07
CA ASP A 184 35.13 -11.97 18.10
C ASP A 184 35.46 -12.73 19.38
N ILE A 185 36.71 -12.67 19.87
CA ILE A 185 37.12 -13.30 21.14
C ILE A 185 36.42 -12.65 22.34
N THR A 186 36.31 -11.32 22.36
CA THR A 186 35.62 -10.60 23.44
C THR A 186 34.10 -10.73 23.36
N SER A 187 33.51 -10.78 22.15
CA SER A 187 32.09 -11.11 21.92
C SER A 187 31.75 -12.52 22.40
N TRP A 188 32.62 -13.48 22.11
CA TRP A 188 32.53 -14.85 22.61
C TRP A 188 32.63 -14.90 24.14
N LEU A 189 33.63 -14.20 24.72
CA LEU A 189 33.86 -14.17 26.17
C LEU A 189 32.73 -13.46 26.93
N LEU A 190 32.22 -12.35 26.39
CA LEU A 190 31.15 -11.54 26.99
C LEU A 190 29.76 -12.02 26.58
N ARG A 191 29.65 -13.06 25.75
CA ARG A 191 28.42 -13.58 25.14
C ARG A 191 27.55 -12.50 24.49
N ARG A 192 28.16 -11.40 24.01
CA ARG A 192 27.44 -10.25 23.46
C ARG A 192 27.64 -10.23 21.96
N GLN A 193 26.60 -10.62 21.23
CA GLN A 193 26.64 -10.60 19.77
C GLN A 193 26.76 -9.16 19.25
N PRO A 194 27.50 -8.94 18.14
CA PRO A 194 27.54 -7.64 17.50
C PRO A 194 26.15 -7.29 16.98
N GLU A 195 25.64 -6.14 17.39
CA GLU A 195 24.34 -5.62 16.93
C GLU A 195 24.58 -4.28 16.24
N LEU A 196 23.78 -4.00 15.21
CA LEU A 196 23.81 -2.69 14.57
C LEU A 196 23.12 -1.68 15.49
N LYS A 197 23.80 -0.55 15.76
CA LYS A 197 23.20 0.56 16.53
C LYS A 197 21.90 1.06 15.90
N ASN A 198 21.85 1.06 14.57
CA ASN A 198 20.65 1.37 13.80
C ASN A 198 20.58 0.42 12.61
N PRO A 199 19.61 -0.52 12.56
CA PRO A 199 19.52 -1.47 11.45
C PRO A 199 19.04 -0.82 10.14
N LYS A 200 18.49 0.41 10.18
CA LYS A 200 18.04 1.14 8.98
C LYS A 200 19.18 1.54 8.05
N ILE A 201 20.44 1.51 8.52
CA ILE A 201 21.61 1.74 7.66
C ILE A 201 21.73 0.70 6.54
N LEU A 202 21.11 -0.46 6.70
CA LEU A 202 21.02 -1.52 5.68
C LEU A 202 20.20 -1.08 4.45
N LEU A 203 19.29 -0.15 4.65
CA LEU A 203 18.37 0.32 3.61
C LEU A 203 19.03 1.41 2.75
N ASP A 204 20.09 2.04 3.25
CA ASP A 204 20.85 3.07 2.55
C ASP A 204 22.15 2.48 1.98
N GLY A 205 22.23 2.42 0.66
CA GLY A 205 23.41 1.94 -0.07
C GLY A 205 24.68 2.76 0.17
N ALA A 206 24.59 4.00 0.65
CA ALA A 206 25.75 4.81 1.01
C ALA A 206 26.26 4.49 2.42
N GLN A 207 25.34 4.30 3.40
CA GLN A 207 25.68 4.02 4.80
C GLN A 207 26.03 2.56 5.06
N SER A 208 25.55 1.64 4.21
CA SER A 208 25.91 0.22 4.27
C SER A 208 27.33 -0.06 3.76
N LYS A 209 27.95 0.87 3.01
CA LYS A 209 29.34 0.73 2.54
C LYS A 209 30.29 0.66 3.74
N GLY A 210 31.01 -0.46 3.84
CA GLY A 210 31.98 -0.71 4.91
C GLY A 210 31.46 -1.59 6.05
N LEU A 211 30.18 -2.00 6.01
CA LEU A 211 29.68 -3.03 6.91
C LEU A 211 30.12 -4.41 6.40
N SER A 212 30.90 -5.12 7.20
CA SER A 212 31.19 -6.53 6.95
C SER A 212 30.04 -7.37 7.48
N MET A 213 29.39 -8.14 6.63
CA MET A 213 28.27 -9.01 7.00
C MET A 213 28.45 -10.41 6.43
N GLU A 214 27.94 -11.39 7.15
CA GLU A 214 27.95 -12.79 6.76
C GLU A 214 26.52 -13.27 6.53
N SER A 215 26.29 -14.01 5.45
CA SER A 215 25.00 -14.64 5.20
C SER A 215 24.87 -15.89 6.07
N TYR A 216 23.86 -15.90 6.94
CA TYR A 216 23.64 -16.98 7.90
C TYR A 216 22.43 -17.87 7.54
N GLY A 217 21.49 -17.33 6.78
CA GLY A 217 20.29 -18.05 6.33
C GLY A 217 19.50 -17.24 5.32
N THR A 218 18.28 -17.67 5.04
CA THR A 218 17.37 -17.02 4.09
C THR A 218 15.98 -16.89 4.67
N LEU A 219 15.37 -15.70 4.54
CA LEU A 219 13.96 -15.45 4.82
C LEU A 219 13.17 -15.49 3.52
N GLU A 220 12.00 -16.11 3.58
CA GLU A 220 11.07 -16.27 2.48
C GLU A 220 9.85 -15.37 2.71
N PHE A 221 9.53 -14.57 1.70
CA PHE A 221 8.42 -13.63 1.71
C PHE A 221 7.49 -13.97 0.56
N GLN A 222 6.19 -13.89 0.79
CA GLN A 222 5.19 -13.94 -0.25
C GLN A 222 4.44 -12.62 -0.23
N LEU A 223 4.72 -11.72 -1.18
CA LEU A 223 4.16 -10.37 -1.19
C LEU A 223 3.47 -10.08 -2.51
N HIS A 224 2.33 -9.41 -2.43
CA HIS A 224 1.56 -8.94 -3.57
C HIS A 224 1.30 -7.45 -3.40
N ALA A 225 1.35 -6.71 -4.50
CA ALA A 225 1.06 -5.28 -4.50
C ALA A 225 -0.03 -4.94 -5.52
N VAL A 226 -0.95 -4.07 -5.10
CA VAL A 226 -1.98 -3.46 -5.93
C VAL A 226 -1.85 -1.95 -5.81
N MET A 227 -1.78 -1.29 -6.96
CA MET A 227 -1.53 0.15 -7.01
C MET A 227 -2.66 0.88 -7.74
N ARG A 228 -3.09 2.01 -7.18
CA ARG A 228 -4.23 2.80 -7.68
C ARG A 228 -3.84 4.27 -7.81
N GLY A 229 -4.24 4.91 -8.91
CA GLY A 229 -4.08 6.36 -9.10
C GLY A 229 -2.74 6.80 -9.73
N ALA A 230 -1.76 5.89 -9.87
CA ALA A 230 -0.45 6.18 -10.46
C ALA A 230 -0.51 6.83 -11.86
N ARG A 231 -1.37 6.31 -12.74
CA ARG A 231 -1.55 6.86 -14.10
C ARG A 231 -2.00 8.32 -14.12
N LYS A 232 -2.76 8.76 -13.11
CA LYS A 232 -3.23 10.16 -13.02
C LYS A 232 -2.09 11.13 -12.70
N LEU A 233 -0.99 10.62 -12.14
CA LEU A 233 0.23 11.35 -11.85
C LEU A 233 1.28 11.20 -12.97
N GLY A 234 0.92 10.60 -14.10
CA GLY A 234 1.82 10.40 -15.23
C GLY A 234 2.69 9.14 -15.13
N TYR A 235 2.53 8.32 -14.09
CA TYR A 235 3.27 7.07 -13.96
C TYR A 235 2.58 5.94 -14.72
N ASN A 236 3.23 5.48 -15.80
CA ASN A 236 2.81 4.32 -16.58
C ASN A 236 3.61 3.11 -16.15
N TRP A 237 3.01 2.37 -15.24
CA TRP A 237 3.60 1.22 -14.56
C TRP A 237 3.03 -0.12 -15.05
N HIS A 238 2.11 -0.06 -16.03
CA HIS A 238 1.66 -1.22 -16.79
C HIS A 238 2.27 -1.15 -18.18
N ALA A 239 3.07 -2.17 -18.54
CA ALA A 239 3.34 -2.54 -19.93
C ALA A 239 2.67 -3.89 -20.17
#